data_AF-A0A943UAP0-F1
#
_entry.id   AF-A0A943UAP0-F1
#
_cell.length_a   1.000
_cell.length_b   1.000
_cell.length_c   1.000
_cell.angle_alpha   90.00
_cell.angle_beta   90.00
_cell.angle_gamma   90.00
#
_symmetry.space_group_name_H-M   'P 1'
#
loop_
_entity.id
_entity.type
_entity.pdbx_description
1 polymer ?
#
loop_
_entity_poly.entity_id
_entity_poly.type
_entity_poly.pdbx_seq_one_letter_code
_entity_poly.pdbx_strand_id
1 'polypeptide(L)'
;NVTMMTDVFGNERFSVVEEAARRFLRYERKQGNEWKTAWENDAILPDGEMGWLNMNGDAGSGQWHTVWFARETGPQVSVYGSRDEEAEHEDFSLILEQGPDGDWFVVTYDDAETDLCAWLFEDCVLFCDSVPDIAKGICEEAPNRDAAAFDPEELRTMEGNIVPYDASETERFSVAREDGLNELRLEKKMDGPVIVDLFANAEPLYIALDEKAVCPVHTRPSKVSPRAANGKAAVSLTDWLMLLCRKGDWAFVLYETTPGHYRTGWIEGAQNDRLERAVQMTQEAAFAWYGGTINKDTTLMDDPVCASGVLGTVPKGTRATYLDVMEARKADDSETETLVYVETTLNGEIWRGFIREDDIDLDDMTSFG
;
A
#
# COMPACT_ATOMS: atom_id res chain seq x y z
N ASN A 1 9.39 8.67 37.87
CA ASN A 1 10.34 9.76 37.51
C ASN A 1 10.06 10.16 36.08
N VAL A 2 10.02 11.45 35.75
CA VAL A 2 9.89 11.87 34.34
C VAL A 2 11.21 11.58 33.65
N THR A 3 11.17 10.74 32.62
CA THR A 3 12.36 10.31 31.88
C THR A 3 12.61 11.26 30.70
N MET A 4 11.55 11.74 30.06
CA MET A 4 11.63 12.71 28.96
C MET A 4 10.40 13.62 28.91
N MET A 5 10.56 14.79 28.29
CA MET A 5 9.51 15.80 28.17
C MET A 5 9.70 16.64 26.91
N THR A 6 8.59 17.01 26.26
CA THR A 6 8.58 17.97 25.16
C THR A 6 7.41 18.93 25.35
N ASP A 7 7.63 20.21 25.05
CA ASP A 7 6.58 21.21 25.04
C ASP A 7 6.07 21.36 23.61
N VAL A 8 4.76 21.20 23.40
CA VAL A 8 4.13 21.45 22.09
C VAL A 8 3.79 22.92 21.97
N PHE A 9 3.17 23.45 23.02
CA PHE A 9 2.85 24.86 23.18
C PHE A 9 3.34 25.34 24.55
N GLY A 10 3.53 26.64 24.73
CA GLY A 10 3.97 27.19 26.03
C GLY A 10 3.04 26.90 27.23
N ASN A 11 1.88 26.27 26.98
CA ASN A 11 0.88 25.84 27.94
C ASN A 11 0.51 24.34 27.84
N GLU A 12 1.13 23.56 26.95
CA GLU A 12 0.82 22.15 26.71
C GLU A 12 2.09 21.33 26.52
N ARG A 13 2.19 20.19 27.19
CA ARG A 13 3.39 19.35 27.12
C ARG A 13 3.07 17.87 27.23
N PHE A 14 3.97 17.07 26.67
CA PHE A 14 3.99 15.63 26.82
C PHE A 14 5.19 15.19 27.63
N SER A 15 5.06 14.08 28.33
CA SER A 15 6.14 13.46 29.09
C SER A 15 6.04 11.96 29.05
N VAL A 16 7.19 11.29 28.90
CA VAL A 16 7.32 9.87 29.17
C VAL A 16 7.72 9.70 30.63
N VAL A 17 6.91 8.96 31.36
CA VAL A 17 7.09 8.74 32.80
C VAL A 17 7.35 7.27 33.06
N GLU A 18 8.43 6.99 33.78
CA GLU A 18 8.76 5.63 34.22
C GLU A 18 8.59 5.51 35.73
N GLU A 19 7.70 4.61 36.14
CA GLU A 19 7.37 4.33 37.53
C GLU A 19 7.42 2.83 37.80
N ALA A 20 8.43 2.41 38.56
CA ALA A 20 8.75 1.01 38.81
C ALA A 20 8.95 0.23 37.49
N ALA A 21 8.01 -0.67 37.13
CA ALA A 21 8.06 -1.49 35.93
C ALA A 21 7.06 -1.02 34.85
N ARG A 22 6.46 0.18 35.00
CA ARG A 22 5.50 0.74 34.05
C ARG A 22 6.07 2.00 33.40
N ARG A 23 5.82 2.13 32.10
CA ARG A 23 6.07 3.34 31.32
C ARG A 23 4.74 3.84 30.79
N PHE A 24 4.53 5.15 30.82
CA PHE A 24 3.31 5.74 30.25
C PHE A 24 3.57 7.11 29.67
N LEU A 25 2.76 7.46 28.67
CA LEU A 25 2.72 8.79 28.10
C LEU A 25 1.76 9.64 28.92
N ARG A 26 2.21 10.82 29.34
CA ARG A 26 1.43 11.80 30.09
C ARG A 26 1.27 13.06 29.28
N TYR A 27 0.03 13.54 29.17
CA TYR A 27 -0.28 14.86 28.62
C TYR A 27 -0.70 15.82 29.73
N GLU A 28 -0.09 17.01 29.76
CA GLU A 28 -0.36 18.04 30.75
C GLU A 28 -0.70 19.39 30.10
N ARG A 29 -1.65 20.09 30.73
CA ARG A 29 -2.02 21.47 30.37
C ARG A 29 -1.79 22.40 31.54
N LYS A 30 -1.39 23.63 31.23
CA LYS A 30 -1.20 24.68 32.22
C LYS A 30 -2.54 25.29 32.64
N GLN A 31 -2.89 25.19 33.92
CA GLN A 31 -4.04 25.87 34.52
C GLN A 31 -3.53 26.97 35.45
N GLY A 32 -3.49 28.20 34.94
CA GLY A 32 -2.83 29.31 35.64
C GLY A 32 -1.30 29.16 35.59
N ASN A 33 -0.67 28.96 36.75
CA ASN A 33 0.79 28.73 36.85
C ASN A 33 1.14 27.27 37.17
N GLU A 34 0.15 26.40 37.30
CA GLU A 34 0.34 24.99 37.65
C GLU A 34 0.09 24.09 36.43
N TRP A 35 0.93 23.08 36.27
CA TRP A 35 0.71 22.00 35.31
C TRP A 35 -0.27 21.01 35.92
N LYS A 36 -1.26 20.59 35.13
CA LYS A 36 -2.18 19.53 35.50
C LYS A 36 -2.23 18.45 34.43
N THR A 37 -2.15 17.21 34.88
CA THR A 37 -2.41 16.03 34.07
C THR A 37 -3.81 16.12 33.48
N ALA A 38 -3.88 16.11 32.15
CA ALA A 38 -5.13 15.96 31.42
C ALA A 38 -5.46 14.48 31.26
N TRP A 39 -4.49 13.67 30.85
CA TRP A 39 -4.59 12.20 30.78
C TRP A 39 -3.22 11.53 30.83
N GLU A 40 -3.23 10.23 31.10
CA GLU A 40 -2.09 9.31 31.05
C GLU A 40 -2.54 8.04 30.32
N ASN A 41 -1.68 7.49 29.47
CA ASN A 41 -1.93 6.21 28.80
C ASN A 41 -0.66 5.34 28.87
N ASP A 42 -0.79 4.17 29.48
CA ASP A 42 0.28 3.18 29.67
C ASP A 42 0.28 2.05 28.64
N ALA A 43 -0.74 1.96 27.79
CA ALA A 43 -0.81 0.98 26.69
C ALA A 43 -0.14 1.50 25.40
N ILE A 44 -0.07 2.81 25.20
CA ILE A 44 0.40 3.41 23.94
C ILE A 44 1.92 3.33 23.71
N LEU A 45 2.70 3.08 24.76
CA LEU A 45 4.14 2.92 24.67
C LEU A 45 4.50 1.44 24.83
N PRO A 46 5.52 0.94 24.12
CA PRO A 46 5.93 -0.44 24.22
C PRO A 46 6.41 -0.77 25.63
N ASP A 47 6.04 -1.96 26.09
CA ASP A 47 6.55 -2.56 27.32
C ASP A 47 8.04 -2.92 27.16
N GLY A 48 8.74 -3.05 28.29
CA GLY A 48 10.14 -3.51 28.31
C GLY A 48 11.20 -2.41 28.28
N GLU A 49 12.46 -2.87 28.31
CA GLU A 49 13.63 -1.98 28.27
C GLU A 49 13.83 -1.45 26.84
N MET A 50 13.85 -0.13 26.69
CA MET A 50 14.25 0.54 25.45
C MET A 50 15.70 0.97 25.61
N GLY A 51 16.55 0.68 24.64
CA GLY A 51 17.93 1.16 24.59
C GLY A 51 17.97 2.67 24.50
N TRP A 52 17.10 3.25 23.67
CA TRP A 52 16.83 4.69 23.67
C TRP A 52 15.39 4.99 23.27
N LEU A 53 14.90 6.15 23.70
CA LEU A 53 13.60 6.71 23.32
C LEU A 53 13.76 8.22 23.18
N ASN A 54 13.02 8.83 22.28
CA ASN A 54 13.04 10.26 22.00
C ASN A 54 11.61 10.77 21.77
N MET A 55 11.42 12.08 21.97
CA MET A 55 10.12 12.72 21.76
C MET A 55 10.30 14.15 21.23
N ASN A 56 9.63 14.44 20.12
CA ASN A 56 9.64 15.75 19.47
C ASN A 56 8.23 16.31 19.37
N GLY A 57 8.08 17.61 19.60
CA GLY A 57 6.83 18.33 19.39
C GLY A 57 6.99 19.34 18.25
N ASP A 58 6.00 19.42 17.38
CA ASP A 58 5.84 20.46 16.37
C ASP A 58 4.53 21.21 16.61
N ALA A 59 4.65 22.52 16.84
CA ALA A 59 3.52 23.42 17.09
C ALA A 59 2.83 23.89 15.80
N GLY A 60 3.43 23.63 14.64
CA GLY A 60 2.93 24.06 13.33
C GLY A 60 1.81 23.16 12.80
N SER A 61 0.87 23.77 12.08
CA SER A 61 0.03 23.06 11.11
C SER A 61 0.73 23.07 9.75
N GLY A 62 0.65 21.99 8.99
CA GLY A 62 1.27 21.92 7.68
C GLY A 62 0.62 20.92 6.75
N GLN A 63 1.04 20.92 5.50
CA GLN A 63 0.72 19.86 4.58
C GLN A 63 1.75 18.75 4.77
N TRP A 64 1.27 17.58 5.18
CA TRP A 64 2.09 16.41 5.36
C TRP A 64 1.85 15.43 4.22
N HIS A 65 2.94 14.86 3.73
CA HIS A 65 2.94 13.94 2.60
C HIS A 65 3.51 12.61 3.10
N THR A 66 2.67 11.57 3.11
CA THR A 66 3.13 10.19 3.19
C THR A 66 3.45 9.69 1.80
N VAL A 67 3.97 8.48 1.73
CA VAL A 67 3.98 7.74 0.46
C VAL A 67 2.56 7.68 -0.11
N TRP A 68 1.52 7.30 0.63
CA TRP A 68 0.20 7.07 0.03
C TRP A 68 -0.68 8.31 -0.19
N PHE A 69 -0.51 9.40 0.56
CA PHE A 69 -1.40 10.56 0.47
C PHE A 69 -0.78 11.85 1.01
N ALA A 70 -1.40 12.98 0.65
CA ALA A 70 -1.15 14.28 1.26
C ALA A 70 -2.35 14.70 2.10
N ARG A 71 -2.12 15.21 3.31
CA ARG A 71 -3.17 15.79 4.14
C ARG A 71 -2.68 17.03 4.88
N GLU A 72 -3.60 17.92 5.21
CA GLU A 72 -3.35 18.99 6.17
C GLU A 72 -3.33 18.39 7.58
N THR A 73 -2.36 18.81 8.39
CA THR A 73 -2.19 18.31 9.75
C THR A 73 -2.21 19.44 10.77
N GLY A 74 -2.74 19.13 11.95
CA GLY A 74 -2.59 19.97 13.13
C GLY A 74 -1.19 19.86 13.76
N PRO A 75 -0.98 20.48 14.93
CA PRO A 75 0.19 20.26 15.77
C PRO A 75 0.47 18.78 16.02
N GLN A 76 1.74 18.39 16.07
CA GLN A 76 2.15 16.99 16.16
C GLN A 76 3.10 16.72 17.31
N VAL A 77 3.05 15.49 17.81
CA VAL A 77 4.05 14.93 18.71
C VAL A 77 4.48 13.57 18.16
N SER A 78 5.77 13.40 17.97
CA SER A 78 6.36 12.12 17.56
C SER A 78 7.14 11.53 18.72
N VAL A 79 6.89 10.26 19.03
CA VAL A 79 7.69 9.45 19.96
C VAL A 79 8.32 8.34 19.14
N TYR A 80 9.63 8.16 19.26
CA TYR A 80 10.37 7.14 18.51
C TYR A 80 11.46 6.55 19.39
N GLY A 81 11.80 5.29 19.18
CA GLY A 81 12.73 4.56 20.02
C GLY A 81 13.34 3.35 19.35
N SER A 82 14.38 2.82 19.99
CA SER A 82 14.92 1.51 19.67
C SER A 82 15.16 0.71 20.95
N ARG A 83 14.93 -0.60 20.88
CA ARG A 83 15.33 -1.55 21.91
C ARG A 83 16.84 -1.78 21.93
N ASP A 84 17.54 -1.49 20.82
CA ASP A 84 18.99 -1.52 20.72
C ASP A 84 19.60 -0.14 21.01
N GLU A 85 20.45 -0.04 22.03
CA GLU A 85 21.11 1.20 22.45
C GLU A 85 22.05 1.74 21.36
N GLU A 86 22.59 0.88 20.50
CA GLU A 86 23.53 1.25 19.43
C GLU A 86 22.86 1.43 18.06
N ALA A 87 21.56 1.16 17.93
CA ALA A 87 20.86 1.27 16.65
C ALA A 87 20.72 2.72 16.19
N GLU A 88 21.05 2.95 14.92
CA GLU A 88 20.86 4.24 14.23
C GLU A 88 19.42 4.45 13.74
N HIS A 89 18.60 3.39 13.74
CA HIS A 89 17.21 3.38 13.27
C HIS A 89 16.25 2.99 14.39
N GLU A 90 15.07 3.61 14.38
CA GLU A 90 13.95 3.29 15.26
C GLU A 90 13.31 1.92 14.93
N ASP A 91 12.93 1.17 15.96
CA ASP A 91 12.08 -0.03 15.86
C ASP A 91 10.67 0.20 16.43
N PHE A 92 10.44 1.41 16.93
CA PHE A 92 9.16 1.90 17.42
C PHE A 92 8.96 3.35 16.98
N SER A 93 7.80 3.65 16.42
CA SER A 93 7.38 5.03 16.13
C SER A 93 5.89 5.24 16.42
N LEU A 94 5.58 6.40 17.00
CA LEU A 94 4.24 6.86 17.33
C LEU A 94 4.12 8.31 16.90
N ILE A 95 3.09 8.62 16.12
CA ILE A 95 2.75 10.00 15.75
C ILE A 95 1.37 10.33 16.30
N LEU A 96 1.33 11.41 17.09
CA LEU A 96 0.11 12.04 17.57
C LEU A 96 -0.14 13.33 16.81
N GLU A 97 -1.41 13.59 16.53
CA GLU A 97 -1.86 14.83 15.90
C GLU A 97 -3.02 15.43 16.68
N GLN A 98 -2.98 16.75 16.87
CA GLN A 98 -4.04 17.48 17.55
C GLN A 98 -5.18 17.80 16.59
N GLY A 99 -6.39 17.37 16.92
CA GLY A 99 -7.60 17.71 16.19
C GLY A 99 -8.10 19.13 16.49
N PRO A 100 -9.15 19.59 15.77
CA PRO A 100 -9.64 20.96 15.86
C PRO A 100 -10.17 21.36 17.25
N ASP A 101 -10.65 20.39 18.03
CA ASP A 101 -11.16 20.59 19.40
C ASP A 101 -10.05 20.54 20.47
N GLY A 102 -8.79 20.32 20.06
CA GLY A 102 -7.63 20.24 20.93
C GLY A 102 -7.37 18.84 21.50
N ASP A 103 -8.19 17.85 21.16
CA ASP A 103 -7.95 16.45 21.50
C ASP A 103 -6.82 15.87 20.65
N TRP A 104 -6.12 14.87 21.19
CA TRP A 104 -4.95 14.28 20.57
C TRP A 104 -5.26 12.88 20.05
N PHE A 105 -4.89 12.63 18.80
CA PHE A 105 -5.20 11.38 18.11
C PHE A 105 -3.93 10.68 17.68
N VAL A 106 -3.88 9.37 17.83
CA VAL A 106 -2.89 8.52 17.17
C VAL A 106 -3.20 8.52 15.67
N VAL A 107 -2.17 8.79 14.87
CA VAL A 107 -2.26 8.80 13.40
C VAL A 107 -1.31 7.84 12.73
N THR A 108 -0.22 7.48 13.41
CA THR A 108 0.71 6.43 13.00
C THR A 108 1.15 5.67 14.24
N TYR A 109 1.20 4.34 14.12
CA TYR A 109 1.73 3.45 15.14
C TYR A 109 2.55 2.37 14.46
N ASP A 110 3.81 2.24 14.84
CA ASP A 110 4.73 1.23 14.35
C ASP A 110 5.51 0.63 15.51
N ASP A 111 5.46 -0.70 15.65
CA ASP A 111 6.24 -1.45 16.60
C ASP A 111 6.71 -2.77 15.98
N ALA A 112 8.00 -2.79 15.60
CA ALA A 112 8.61 -3.90 14.89
C ALA A 112 8.72 -5.19 15.73
N GLU A 113 8.76 -5.11 17.07
CA GLU A 113 8.72 -6.32 17.92
C GLU A 113 7.41 -7.08 17.73
N THR A 114 6.36 -6.31 17.48
CA THR A 114 4.99 -6.79 17.36
C THR A 114 4.55 -7.04 15.93
N ASP A 115 5.37 -6.66 14.96
CA ASP A 115 5.06 -6.58 13.53
C ASP A 115 3.78 -5.78 13.21
N LEU A 116 3.51 -4.74 14.00
CA LEU A 116 2.33 -3.91 13.88
C LEU A 116 2.74 -2.52 13.38
N CYS A 117 2.58 -2.27 12.08
CA CYS A 117 2.73 -0.95 11.47
C CYS A 117 1.39 -0.51 10.85
N ALA A 118 0.90 0.64 11.27
CA ALA A 118 -0.44 1.11 10.93
C ALA A 118 -0.53 2.64 10.81
N TRP A 119 -1.34 3.05 9.83
CA TRP A 119 -1.74 4.42 9.57
C TRP A 119 -3.23 4.58 9.82
N LEU A 120 -3.58 5.47 10.75
CA LEU A 120 -4.91 5.55 11.31
C LEU A 120 -5.66 6.77 10.78
N PHE A 121 -6.85 6.53 10.25
CA PHE A 121 -7.78 7.53 9.74
C PHE A 121 -9.08 7.52 10.55
N GLU A 122 -9.97 8.49 10.31
CA GLU A 122 -11.22 8.62 11.07
C GLU A 122 -12.14 7.41 10.92
N ASP A 123 -12.02 6.72 9.81
CA ASP A 123 -12.95 5.70 9.35
C ASP A 123 -12.27 4.47 8.75
N CYS A 124 -10.93 4.38 8.79
CA CYS A 124 -10.20 3.18 8.39
C CYS A 124 -8.80 3.11 9.02
N VAL A 125 -8.15 1.96 8.88
CA VAL A 125 -6.74 1.71 9.18
C VAL A 125 -6.06 1.15 7.94
N LEU A 126 -4.90 1.69 7.58
CA LEU A 126 -4.01 1.10 6.58
C LEU A 126 -2.88 0.39 7.33
N PHE A 127 -2.80 -0.93 7.19
CA PHE A 127 -1.73 -1.75 7.75
C PHE A 127 -0.58 -1.88 6.75
N CYS A 128 0.64 -1.90 7.26
CA CYS A 128 1.87 -1.90 6.49
C CYS A 128 2.87 -2.91 7.05
N ASP A 129 3.80 -3.35 6.22
CA ASP A 129 5.02 -4.00 6.67
C ASP A 129 5.95 -2.94 7.27
N SER A 130 6.54 -3.25 8.43
CA SER A 130 7.35 -2.29 9.19
C SER A 130 8.62 -1.87 8.42
N VAL A 131 9.13 -2.74 7.52
CA VAL A 131 10.24 -2.47 6.57
C VAL A 131 10.19 -3.51 5.43
N PRO A 132 10.09 -3.14 4.13
CA PRO A 132 9.84 -1.81 3.58
C PRO A 132 8.37 -1.42 3.82
N ASP A 133 8.02 -0.13 3.85
CA ASP A 133 6.66 0.42 4.05
C ASP A 133 5.63 -0.04 2.97
N ILE A 134 5.47 -1.33 2.79
CA ILE A 134 4.59 -1.96 1.83
C ILE A 134 3.24 -2.08 2.52
N ALA A 135 2.19 -1.59 1.89
CA ALA A 135 0.85 -1.70 2.45
C ALA A 135 0.39 -3.17 2.50
N LYS A 136 0.18 -3.73 3.70
CA LYS A 136 -0.44 -5.05 3.92
C LYS A 136 -1.91 -5.06 3.51
N GLY A 137 -2.64 -3.97 3.78
CA GLY A 137 -4.06 -3.87 3.47
C GLY A 137 -4.80 -2.75 4.19
N ILE A 138 -6.08 -2.56 3.84
CA ILE A 138 -6.96 -1.58 4.47
C ILE A 138 -8.03 -2.31 5.29
N CYS A 139 -8.15 -1.96 6.57
CA CYS A 139 -9.29 -2.29 7.41
C CYS A 139 -10.25 -1.09 7.42
N GLU A 140 -11.48 -1.27 6.97
CA GLU A 140 -12.49 -0.20 6.87
C GLU A 140 -13.28 0.05 8.16
N GLU A 141 -12.93 -0.64 9.23
CA GLU A 141 -13.47 -0.35 10.56
C GLU A 141 -12.82 0.93 11.09
N ALA A 142 -13.62 1.80 11.72
CA ALA A 142 -13.12 3.01 12.34
C ALA A 142 -12.31 2.64 13.60
N PRO A 143 -11.00 2.97 13.65
CA PRO A 143 -10.18 2.69 14.83
C PRO A 143 -10.50 3.66 15.97
N ASN A 144 -10.37 3.22 17.23
CA ASN A 144 -10.21 4.17 18.32
C ASN A 144 -8.85 4.86 18.22
N ARG A 145 -8.86 6.16 17.92
CA ARG A 145 -7.65 6.98 17.77
C ARG A 145 -7.36 7.87 18.95
N ASP A 146 -8.25 7.98 19.93
CA ASP A 146 -8.07 8.88 21.07
C ASP A 146 -6.81 8.48 21.86
N ALA A 147 -5.79 9.34 21.88
CA ALA A 147 -4.51 9.04 22.53
C ALA A 147 -4.67 8.72 24.02
N ALA A 148 -5.71 9.24 24.69
CA ALA A 148 -5.99 8.94 26.09
C ALA A 148 -6.55 7.52 26.32
N ALA A 149 -7.11 6.89 25.30
CA ALA A 149 -7.78 5.59 25.36
C ALA A 149 -7.27 4.59 24.31
N PHE A 150 -6.22 4.94 23.57
CA PHE A 150 -5.64 4.14 22.51
C PHE A 150 -5.04 2.84 23.04
N ASP A 151 -5.33 1.73 22.36
CA ASP A 151 -4.85 0.38 22.69
C ASP A 151 -4.35 -0.32 21.41
N PRO A 152 -3.04 -0.60 21.28
CA PRO A 152 -2.48 -1.32 20.13
C PRO A 152 -3.09 -2.72 19.91
N GLU A 153 -3.64 -3.37 20.94
CA GLU A 153 -4.26 -4.69 20.79
C GLU A 153 -5.59 -4.63 20.01
N GLU A 154 -6.26 -3.47 20.00
CA GLU A 154 -7.41 -3.22 19.11
C GLU A 154 -6.95 -3.27 17.64
N LEU A 155 -5.82 -2.62 17.33
CA LEU A 155 -5.26 -2.64 15.98
C LEU A 155 -4.86 -4.05 15.54
N ARG A 156 -4.29 -4.87 16.42
CA ARG A 156 -4.00 -6.29 16.08
C ARG A 156 -5.26 -7.07 15.73
N THR A 157 -6.34 -6.83 16.46
CA THR A 157 -7.63 -7.47 16.17
C THR A 157 -8.14 -7.03 14.80
N MET A 158 -8.02 -5.74 14.49
CA MET A 158 -8.37 -5.19 13.19
C MET A 158 -7.47 -5.70 12.06
N GLU A 159 -6.16 -5.85 12.29
CA GLU A 159 -5.21 -6.44 11.34
C GLU A 159 -5.62 -7.89 11.04
N GLY A 160 -5.99 -8.68 12.06
CA GLY A 160 -6.51 -10.04 11.85
C GLY A 160 -7.84 -10.11 11.07
N ASN A 161 -8.57 -8.99 10.96
CA ASN A 161 -9.80 -8.88 10.17
C ASN A 161 -9.55 -8.47 8.72
N ILE A 162 -8.37 -7.93 8.37
CA ILE A 162 -8.01 -7.81 6.95
C ILE A 162 -7.94 -9.23 6.40
N VAL A 163 -8.50 -9.49 5.22
CA VAL A 163 -8.41 -10.83 4.61
C VAL A 163 -6.93 -11.13 4.43
N PRO A 164 -6.32 -12.01 5.24
CA PRO A 164 -4.90 -12.29 5.10
C PRO A 164 -4.76 -12.99 3.75
N TYR A 165 -3.75 -12.62 2.99
CA TYR A 165 -3.27 -13.54 1.99
C TYR A 165 -2.68 -14.77 2.72
N ASP A 166 -3.48 -15.81 2.90
CA ASP A 166 -2.99 -17.10 3.37
C ASP A 166 -2.51 -17.93 2.17
N ALA A 167 -1.20 -17.90 1.94
CA ALA A 167 -0.51 -18.66 0.90
C ALA A 167 -0.65 -20.19 1.04
N SER A 168 -1.17 -20.68 2.16
CA SER A 168 -1.06 -22.08 2.55
C SER A 168 -2.36 -22.89 2.39
N GLU A 169 -3.51 -22.25 2.13
CA GLU A 169 -4.79 -22.95 2.12
C GLU A 169 -5.33 -23.27 0.71
N THR A 170 -5.67 -24.54 0.50
CA THR A 170 -6.47 -25.01 -0.66
C THR A 170 -7.89 -25.29 -0.19
N GLU A 171 -8.88 -24.63 -0.80
CA GLU A 171 -10.28 -24.87 -0.46
C GLU A 171 -10.81 -26.15 -1.13
N ARG A 172 -11.62 -26.91 -0.36
CA ARG A 172 -12.27 -28.14 -0.82
C ARG A 172 -13.77 -27.92 -0.91
N PHE A 173 -14.33 -28.08 -2.10
CA PHE A 173 -15.78 -28.03 -2.29
C PHE A 173 -16.32 -29.30 -2.94
N SER A 174 -17.55 -29.68 -2.56
CA SER A 174 -18.29 -30.77 -3.18
C SER A 174 -19.10 -30.24 -4.36
N VAL A 175 -18.78 -30.70 -5.57
CA VAL A 175 -19.57 -30.41 -6.78
C VAL A 175 -20.44 -31.62 -7.07
N ALA A 176 -21.75 -31.41 -7.19
CA ALA A 176 -22.68 -32.46 -7.55
C ALA A 176 -22.49 -32.84 -9.03
N ARG A 177 -22.17 -34.11 -9.30
CA ARG A 177 -22.14 -34.64 -10.67
C ARG A 177 -23.54 -35.04 -11.14
N GLU A 178 -23.72 -35.08 -12.46
CA GLU A 178 -24.96 -35.56 -13.09
C GLU A 178 -25.30 -37.02 -12.75
N ASP A 179 -24.31 -37.83 -12.32
CA ASP A 179 -24.49 -39.22 -11.90
C ASP A 179 -24.92 -39.37 -10.43
N GLY A 180 -25.11 -38.26 -9.70
CA GLY A 180 -25.54 -38.24 -8.30
C GLY A 180 -24.42 -38.48 -7.28
N LEU A 181 -23.16 -38.58 -7.71
CA LEU A 181 -22.01 -38.60 -6.80
C LEU A 181 -21.44 -37.18 -6.62
N ASN A 182 -21.11 -36.81 -5.39
CA ASN A 182 -20.38 -35.56 -5.13
C ASN A 182 -18.90 -35.79 -5.43
N GLU A 183 -18.33 -34.98 -6.32
CA GLU A 183 -16.89 -34.91 -6.55
C GLU A 183 -16.30 -33.84 -5.63
N LEU A 184 -15.29 -34.21 -4.83
CA LEU A 184 -14.50 -33.23 -4.08
C LEU A 184 -13.52 -32.60 -5.06
N ARG A 185 -13.75 -31.34 -5.41
CA ARG A 185 -12.80 -30.54 -6.18
C ARG A 185 -11.92 -29.78 -5.19
N LEU A 186 -10.61 -29.97 -5.35
CA LEU A 186 -9.61 -29.04 -4.82
C LEU A 186 -9.48 -27.93 -5.86
N GLU A 187 -9.95 -26.73 -5.53
CA GLU A 187 -9.53 -25.55 -6.27
C GLU A 187 -8.32 -24.98 -5.54
N LYS A 188 -7.20 -24.83 -6.26
CA LYS A 188 -6.04 -24.14 -5.72
C LYS A 188 -6.47 -22.68 -5.57
N LYS A 189 -6.37 -22.13 -4.36
CA LYS A 189 -6.42 -20.67 -4.19
C LYS A 189 -5.34 -20.05 -5.08
N MET A 190 -5.58 -18.82 -5.49
CA MET A 190 -4.62 -17.98 -6.18
C MET A 190 -3.22 -18.09 -5.52
N ASP A 191 -2.16 -18.23 -6.33
CA ASP A 191 -0.77 -18.45 -5.88
C ASP A 191 -0.20 -17.26 -5.11
N GLY A 192 -0.89 -16.11 -5.18
CA GLY A 192 -0.72 -15.01 -4.24
C GLY A 192 -0.07 -13.76 -4.77
N PRO A 193 0.14 -12.77 -3.88
CA PRO A 193 0.79 -11.54 -4.20
C PRO A 193 2.21 -11.84 -4.70
N VAL A 194 2.52 -11.12 -5.77
CA VAL A 194 3.84 -11.03 -6.36
C VAL A 194 4.52 -9.86 -5.69
N ILE A 195 5.78 -9.98 -5.32
CA ILE A 195 6.54 -8.88 -4.75
C ILE A 195 6.85 -7.90 -5.87
N VAL A 196 6.28 -6.70 -5.77
CA VAL A 196 6.61 -5.57 -6.63
C VAL A 196 7.09 -4.47 -5.71
N ASP A 197 8.37 -4.09 -5.83
CA ASP A 197 8.95 -3.08 -4.92
C ASP A 197 8.43 -1.68 -5.28
N LEU A 198 8.48 -1.31 -6.57
CA LEU A 198 8.05 -0.01 -7.06
C LEU A 198 7.60 -0.12 -8.53
N PHE A 199 6.57 0.63 -8.91
CA PHE A 199 6.17 0.80 -10.31
C PHE A 199 5.67 2.22 -10.57
N ALA A 200 6.17 2.86 -11.61
CA ALA A 200 5.94 4.26 -11.94
C ALA A 200 6.29 5.22 -10.78
N ASN A 201 7.37 4.91 -10.05
CA ASN A 201 7.74 5.56 -8.79
C ASN A 201 6.60 5.56 -7.76
N ALA A 202 5.77 4.52 -7.79
CA ALA A 202 4.69 4.29 -6.85
C ALA A 202 4.84 2.93 -6.15
N GLU A 203 4.60 2.92 -4.84
CA GLU A 203 4.55 1.74 -4.00
C GLU A 203 3.18 1.06 -4.12
N PRO A 204 3.14 -0.27 -4.31
CA PRO A 204 1.86 -0.96 -4.49
C PRO A 204 1.02 -1.00 -3.21
N LEU A 205 -0.29 -0.83 -3.39
CA LEU A 205 -1.30 -1.02 -2.36
C LEU A 205 -2.02 -2.35 -2.57
N TYR A 206 -1.91 -3.26 -1.60
CA TYR A 206 -2.63 -4.53 -1.61
C TYR A 206 -4.01 -4.34 -1.00
N ILE A 207 -5.05 -4.82 -1.68
CA ILE A 207 -6.42 -4.78 -1.15
C ILE A 207 -7.15 -6.10 -1.44
N ALA A 208 -8.09 -6.43 -0.56
CA ALA A 208 -9.16 -7.39 -0.80
C ALA A 208 -10.44 -6.75 -0.24
N LEU A 209 -11.38 -6.39 -1.11
CA LEU A 209 -12.55 -5.61 -0.70
C LEU A 209 -13.75 -6.50 -0.32
N ASP A 210 -13.68 -7.81 -0.60
CA ASP A 210 -14.81 -8.76 -0.51
C ASP A 210 -16.07 -8.24 -1.22
N GLU A 211 -15.86 -7.47 -2.30
CA GLU A 211 -16.95 -6.84 -3.04
C GLU A 211 -17.39 -7.76 -4.18
N LYS A 212 -18.71 -7.97 -4.31
CA LYS A 212 -19.31 -8.74 -5.43
C LYS A 212 -19.38 -7.90 -6.70
N ALA A 213 -18.27 -7.26 -7.04
CA ALA A 213 -18.11 -6.42 -8.21
C ALA A 213 -16.99 -6.98 -9.10
N VAL A 214 -17.21 -6.88 -10.42
CA VAL A 214 -16.23 -7.27 -11.43
C VAL A 214 -15.94 -6.05 -12.29
N CYS A 215 -14.70 -5.60 -12.27
CA CYS A 215 -14.26 -4.39 -12.96
C CYS A 215 -13.66 -4.75 -14.33
N PRO A 216 -14.12 -4.12 -15.43
CA PRO A 216 -13.45 -4.25 -16.73
C PRO A 216 -12.00 -3.76 -16.65
N VAL A 217 -11.07 -4.55 -17.16
CA VAL A 217 -9.64 -4.21 -17.15
C VAL A 217 -9.22 -3.74 -18.53
N HIS A 218 -8.77 -2.49 -18.58
CA HIS A 218 -8.44 -1.75 -19.79
C HIS A 218 -6.93 -1.67 -19.99
N THR A 219 -6.45 -1.66 -21.24
CA THR A 219 -5.00 -1.52 -21.50
C THR A 219 -4.49 -0.11 -21.20
N ARG A 220 -5.38 0.89 -21.10
CA ARG A 220 -5.07 2.29 -20.77
C ARG A 220 -6.16 2.86 -19.85
N PRO A 221 -5.91 3.96 -19.13
CA PRO A 221 -6.92 4.60 -18.26
C PRO A 221 -8.00 5.31 -19.11
N SER A 222 -8.86 4.52 -19.75
CA SER A 222 -9.94 4.96 -20.63
C SER A 222 -10.92 3.84 -20.94
N LYS A 223 -12.22 4.11 -20.82
CA LYS A 223 -13.31 3.16 -21.11
C LYS A 223 -13.35 2.67 -22.55
N VAL A 224 -12.81 3.45 -23.48
CA VAL A 224 -12.76 3.09 -24.90
C VAL A 224 -11.46 2.39 -25.28
N SER A 225 -10.52 2.23 -24.35
CA SER A 225 -9.30 1.50 -24.66
C SER A 225 -9.62 0.01 -24.83
N PRO A 226 -8.81 -0.70 -25.65
CA PRO A 226 -8.94 -2.14 -25.78
C PRO A 226 -8.79 -2.86 -24.44
N ARG A 227 -9.33 -4.06 -24.38
CA ARG A 227 -9.13 -4.99 -23.26
C ARG A 227 -8.54 -6.28 -23.79
N ALA A 228 -7.66 -6.88 -22.99
CA ALA A 228 -7.10 -8.19 -23.29
C ALA A 228 -8.18 -9.29 -23.35
N ALA A 229 -7.77 -10.51 -23.70
CA ALA A 229 -8.64 -11.67 -23.83
C ALA A 229 -9.85 -11.42 -24.75
N ASN A 230 -9.61 -10.76 -25.90
CA ASN A 230 -10.65 -10.38 -26.88
C ASN A 230 -11.78 -9.54 -26.27
N GLY A 231 -11.43 -8.51 -25.50
CA GLY A 231 -12.44 -7.63 -24.90
C GLY A 231 -13.08 -8.18 -23.62
N LYS A 232 -12.53 -9.26 -23.03
CA LYS A 232 -13.12 -9.93 -21.85
C LYS A 232 -12.34 -9.76 -20.57
N ALA A 233 -11.12 -9.19 -20.60
CA ALA A 233 -10.35 -8.98 -19.39
C ALA A 233 -11.13 -8.17 -18.33
N ALA A 234 -11.20 -8.72 -17.12
CA ALA A 234 -11.85 -8.13 -15.97
C ALA A 234 -11.20 -8.69 -14.69
N VAL A 235 -11.39 -8.01 -13.56
CA VAL A 235 -10.90 -8.40 -12.24
C VAL A 235 -12.05 -8.45 -11.24
N SER A 236 -12.06 -9.47 -10.38
CA SER A 236 -12.98 -9.57 -9.25
C SER A 236 -12.46 -8.72 -8.09
N LEU A 237 -13.33 -8.00 -7.38
CA LEU A 237 -12.96 -7.32 -6.14
C LEU A 237 -13.20 -8.18 -4.89
N THR A 238 -13.65 -9.42 -5.07
CA THR A 238 -13.82 -10.39 -3.97
C THR A 238 -12.50 -11.02 -3.55
N ASP A 239 -11.58 -11.19 -4.50
CA ASP A 239 -10.23 -11.72 -4.25
C ASP A 239 -9.23 -10.57 -4.08
N TRP A 240 -7.98 -10.92 -3.75
CA TRP A 240 -6.91 -9.93 -3.67
C TRP A 240 -6.67 -9.24 -5.02
N LEU A 241 -6.33 -7.97 -4.96
CA LEU A 241 -5.73 -7.24 -6.06
C LEU A 241 -4.68 -6.26 -5.54
N MET A 242 -3.71 -5.95 -6.39
CA MET A 242 -2.67 -4.98 -6.07
C MET A 242 -2.85 -3.75 -6.96
N LEU A 243 -2.94 -2.57 -6.36
CA LEU A 243 -2.99 -1.28 -7.04
C LEU A 243 -1.55 -0.75 -7.12
N LEU A 244 -0.94 -0.84 -8.29
CA LEU A 244 0.46 -0.49 -8.52
C LEU A 244 0.67 1.02 -8.53
N CYS A 245 -0.23 1.75 -9.17
CA CYS A 245 -0.23 3.20 -9.25
C CYS A 245 -1.59 3.69 -9.73
N ARG A 246 -1.85 5.00 -9.66
CA ARG A 246 -3.06 5.61 -10.21
C ARG A 246 -2.77 6.69 -11.25
N LYS A 247 -3.79 6.99 -12.04
CA LYS A 247 -3.84 8.16 -12.92
C LYS A 247 -5.21 8.81 -12.81
N GLY A 248 -5.32 9.87 -12.02
CA GLY A 248 -6.62 10.41 -11.61
C GLY A 248 -7.46 9.33 -10.94
N ASP A 249 -8.67 9.08 -11.46
CA ASP A 249 -9.63 8.10 -10.92
C ASP A 249 -9.43 6.67 -11.45
N TRP A 250 -8.28 6.36 -12.06
CA TRP A 250 -7.97 5.03 -12.58
C TRP A 250 -6.81 4.41 -11.80
N ALA A 251 -6.91 3.15 -11.43
CA ALA A 251 -5.79 2.39 -10.88
C ALA A 251 -5.24 1.41 -11.90
N PHE A 252 -3.92 1.34 -12.00
CA PHE A 252 -3.21 0.26 -12.67
C PHE A 252 -3.08 -0.90 -11.69
N VAL A 253 -3.65 -2.05 -12.02
CA VAL A 253 -3.75 -3.19 -11.12
C VAL A 253 -2.92 -4.36 -11.62
N LEU A 254 -2.43 -5.16 -10.69
CA LEU A 254 -1.95 -6.52 -10.89
C LEU A 254 -2.88 -7.46 -10.15
N TYR A 255 -3.31 -8.52 -10.83
CA TYR A 255 -4.20 -9.52 -10.27
C TYR A 255 -3.97 -10.86 -10.93
N GLU A 256 -4.38 -11.92 -10.25
CA GLU A 256 -4.27 -13.27 -10.78
C GLU A 256 -5.53 -13.66 -11.54
N THR A 257 -5.35 -14.34 -12.68
CA THR A 257 -6.45 -14.76 -13.55
C THR A 257 -6.78 -16.23 -13.37
N THR A 258 -5.76 -17.03 -13.12
CA THR A 258 -5.78 -18.44 -12.72
C THR A 258 -4.52 -18.71 -11.91
N PRO A 259 -4.48 -19.73 -11.04
CA PRO A 259 -3.30 -20.05 -10.24
C PRO A 259 -1.99 -20.05 -11.05
N GLY A 260 -1.04 -19.19 -10.68
CA GLY A 260 0.26 -18.97 -11.30
C GLY A 260 0.28 -18.06 -12.54
N HIS A 261 -0.83 -17.43 -12.91
CA HIS A 261 -0.96 -16.59 -14.11
C HIS A 261 -1.58 -15.24 -13.81
N TYR A 262 -0.84 -14.18 -14.10
CA TYR A 262 -1.21 -12.83 -13.71
C TYR A 262 -1.67 -12.00 -14.90
N ARG A 263 -2.27 -10.87 -14.60
CA ARG A 263 -2.59 -9.85 -15.60
C ARG A 263 -2.48 -8.48 -14.95
N THR A 264 -2.12 -7.52 -15.78
CA THR A 264 -2.14 -6.11 -15.46
C THR A 264 -3.10 -5.34 -16.35
N GLY A 265 -3.52 -4.17 -15.87
CA GLY A 265 -4.31 -3.22 -16.65
C GLY A 265 -4.94 -2.16 -15.77
N TRP A 266 -5.74 -1.30 -16.37
CA TRP A 266 -6.36 -0.15 -15.72
C TRP A 266 -7.82 -0.43 -15.41
N ILE A 267 -8.24 -0.15 -14.18
CA ILE A 267 -9.64 -0.14 -13.75
C ILE A 267 -10.04 1.27 -13.33
N GLU A 268 -11.30 1.63 -13.55
CA GLU A 268 -11.87 2.88 -13.06
C GLU A 268 -12.27 2.70 -11.59
N GLY A 269 -11.87 3.63 -10.71
CA GLY A 269 -12.13 3.57 -9.28
C GLY A 269 -13.58 3.84 -8.91
N ALA A 270 -14.29 4.67 -9.70
CA ALA A 270 -15.67 5.08 -9.47
C ALA A 270 -16.71 3.97 -9.79
N GLN A 271 -16.50 2.77 -9.25
CA GLN A 271 -17.44 1.63 -9.29
C GLN A 271 -18.22 1.52 -7.97
N ASN A 272 -17.54 1.79 -6.85
CA ASN A 272 -18.11 1.87 -5.51
C ASN A 272 -17.16 2.70 -4.60
N ASP A 273 -17.68 3.13 -3.45
CA ASP A 273 -16.96 4.03 -2.53
C ASP A 273 -15.67 3.40 -1.98
N ARG A 274 -15.63 2.08 -1.77
CA ARG A 274 -14.45 1.37 -1.24
C ARG A 274 -13.32 1.32 -2.25
N LEU A 275 -13.62 0.98 -3.49
CA LEU A 275 -12.64 1.00 -4.57
C LEU A 275 -12.18 2.43 -4.85
N GLU A 276 -13.11 3.40 -4.90
CA GLU A 276 -12.75 4.81 -5.10
C GLU A 276 -11.75 5.28 -4.04
N ARG A 277 -12.00 4.94 -2.76
CA ARG A 277 -11.07 5.23 -1.66
C ARG A 277 -9.71 4.57 -1.85
N ALA A 278 -9.68 3.27 -2.14
CA ALA A 278 -8.42 2.56 -2.37
C ALA A 278 -7.62 3.17 -3.54
N VAL A 279 -8.31 3.57 -4.61
CA VAL A 279 -7.70 4.32 -5.71
C VAL A 279 -7.15 5.66 -5.21
N GLN A 280 -7.88 6.45 -4.42
CA GLN A 280 -7.37 7.73 -3.91
C GLN A 280 -6.18 7.57 -2.95
N MET A 281 -6.10 6.45 -2.22
CA MET A 281 -4.95 6.10 -1.38
C MET A 281 -3.75 5.56 -2.17
N THR A 282 -3.92 5.27 -3.46
CA THR A 282 -2.82 4.82 -4.32
C THR A 282 -2.01 6.02 -4.82
N GLN A 283 -0.69 5.87 -4.94
CA GLN A 283 0.18 6.93 -5.46
C GLN A 283 -0.06 7.22 -6.96
N GLU A 284 0.01 8.49 -7.34
CA GLU A 284 -0.08 8.92 -8.75
C GLU A 284 1.18 8.47 -9.51
N ALA A 285 0.98 7.88 -10.69
CA ALA A 285 2.05 7.37 -11.53
C ALA A 285 2.97 8.49 -12.06
N ALA A 286 4.27 8.37 -11.81
CA ALA A 286 5.31 9.21 -12.39
C ALA A 286 6.01 8.50 -13.55
N PHE A 287 5.28 8.26 -14.64
CA PHE A 287 5.85 7.65 -15.84
C PHE A 287 6.94 8.51 -16.50
N ALA A 288 7.91 7.86 -17.13
CA ALA A 288 9.07 8.48 -17.75
C ALA A 288 8.79 9.15 -19.11
N TRP A 289 7.89 8.58 -19.91
CA TRP A 289 7.47 9.10 -21.23
C TRP A 289 8.59 9.25 -22.28
N TYR A 290 9.58 8.36 -22.29
CA TYR A 290 10.64 8.40 -23.30
C TYR A 290 10.19 7.83 -24.65
N GLY A 291 10.54 8.50 -25.74
CA GLY A 291 10.31 7.99 -27.08
C GLY A 291 11.26 6.85 -27.43
N GLY A 292 10.79 5.87 -28.19
CA GLY A 292 11.63 4.79 -28.71
C GLY A 292 11.06 4.10 -29.94
N THR A 293 11.87 3.21 -30.52
CA THR A 293 11.51 2.43 -31.71
C THR A 293 11.74 0.96 -31.43
N ILE A 294 10.73 0.13 -31.75
CA ILE A 294 10.84 -1.32 -31.65
C ILE A 294 11.90 -1.85 -32.61
N ASN A 295 12.93 -2.52 -32.11
CA ASN A 295 14.13 -2.87 -32.88
C ASN A 295 14.05 -4.24 -33.58
N LYS A 296 13.09 -5.09 -33.16
CA LYS A 296 12.71 -6.38 -33.75
C LYS A 296 11.24 -6.67 -33.51
N ASP A 297 10.62 -7.54 -34.30
CA ASP A 297 9.24 -7.97 -34.04
C ASP A 297 9.15 -8.55 -32.62
N THR A 298 8.27 -7.97 -31.79
CA THR A 298 8.17 -8.30 -30.36
C THR A 298 6.73 -8.58 -29.96
N THR A 299 6.57 -9.31 -28.86
CA THR A 299 5.27 -9.64 -28.28
C THR A 299 4.91 -8.60 -27.23
N LEU A 300 3.78 -7.94 -27.39
CA LEU A 300 3.19 -7.11 -26.35
C LEU A 300 2.37 -7.98 -25.40
N MET A 301 2.59 -7.83 -24.10
CA MET A 301 2.14 -8.73 -23.04
C MET A 301 1.36 -7.95 -21.95
N ASP A 302 0.46 -8.62 -21.24
CA ASP A 302 -0.21 -8.05 -20.06
C ASP A 302 0.15 -8.76 -18.74
N ASP A 303 0.94 -9.82 -18.79
CA ASP A 303 1.45 -10.54 -17.63
C ASP A 303 2.97 -10.32 -17.51
N PRO A 304 3.41 -9.32 -16.73
CA PRO A 304 4.83 -9.04 -16.57
C PRO A 304 5.54 -10.11 -15.71
N VAL A 305 4.80 -10.81 -14.85
CA VAL A 305 5.36 -11.75 -13.86
C VAL A 305 5.82 -13.04 -14.53
N CYS A 306 5.04 -13.54 -15.48
CA CYS A 306 5.36 -14.76 -16.22
C CYS A 306 5.82 -14.47 -17.66
N ALA A 307 6.04 -13.21 -18.03
CA ALA A 307 6.31 -12.77 -19.41
C ALA A 307 5.31 -13.41 -20.40
N SER A 308 4.02 -13.27 -20.10
CA SER A 308 2.93 -14.02 -20.75
C SER A 308 1.76 -13.11 -21.15
N GLY A 309 0.58 -13.67 -21.47
CA GLY A 309 -0.60 -12.83 -21.70
C GLY A 309 -0.53 -11.99 -22.98
N VAL A 310 -0.35 -12.66 -24.12
CA VAL A 310 -0.14 -12.01 -25.43
C VAL A 310 -1.31 -11.11 -25.82
N LEU A 311 -1.04 -9.82 -25.97
CA LEU A 311 -1.94 -8.81 -26.53
C LEU A 311 -1.83 -8.76 -28.07
N GLY A 312 -0.62 -8.99 -28.59
CA GLY A 312 -0.34 -9.13 -30.02
C GLY A 312 1.14 -8.94 -30.36
N THR A 313 1.48 -9.03 -31.65
CA THR A 313 2.84 -8.80 -32.14
C THR A 313 3.00 -7.37 -32.63
N VAL A 314 3.98 -6.65 -32.09
CA VAL A 314 4.35 -5.31 -32.49
C VAL A 314 5.50 -5.41 -33.50
N PRO A 315 5.31 -4.97 -34.75
CA PRO A 315 6.36 -5.08 -35.77
C PRO A 315 7.58 -4.22 -35.48
N LYS A 316 8.75 -4.66 -35.94
CA LYS A 316 9.96 -3.84 -36.02
C LYS A 316 9.69 -2.50 -36.70
N GLY A 317 10.28 -1.44 -36.15
CA GLY A 317 10.17 -0.07 -36.64
C GLY A 317 8.92 0.67 -36.13
N THR A 318 8.04 -0.01 -35.38
CA THR A 318 6.90 0.64 -34.73
C THR A 318 7.40 1.61 -33.66
N ARG A 319 6.79 2.80 -33.59
CA ARG A 319 7.06 3.76 -32.52
C ARG A 319 6.40 3.31 -31.22
N ALA A 320 7.14 3.45 -30.12
CA ALA A 320 6.65 3.21 -28.79
C ALA A 320 7.05 4.37 -27.87
N THR A 321 6.32 4.52 -26.79
CA THR A 321 6.68 5.37 -25.66
C THR A 321 6.97 4.48 -24.47
N TYR A 322 8.20 4.49 -23.98
CA TYR A 322 8.60 3.88 -22.73
C TYR A 322 7.96 4.63 -21.56
N LEU A 323 7.31 3.90 -20.68
CA LEU A 323 6.61 4.46 -19.52
C LEU A 323 7.33 4.14 -18.22
N ASP A 324 7.70 2.87 -18.01
CA ASP A 324 8.55 2.46 -16.89
C ASP A 324 9.06 1.03 -17.07
N VAL A 325 9.95 0.59 -16.17
CA VAL A 325 10.32 -0.81 -15.96
C VAL A 325 9.47 -1.42 -14.84
N MET A 326 9.20 -2.72 -14.91
CA MET A 326 8.59 -3.46 -13.81
C MET A 326 9.48 -4.64 -13.43
N GLU A 327 9.86 -4.66 -12.15
CA GLU A 327 10.54 -5.77 -11.50
C GLU A 327 9.52 -6.41 -10.55
N ALA A 328 9.09 -7.62 -10.88
CA ALA A 328 8.02 -8.31 -10.17
C ALA A 328 8.44 -9.74 -9.84
N ARG A 329 8.74 -10.04 -8.58
CA ARG A 329 9.27 -11.34 -8.13
C ARG A 329 8.16 -12.22 -7.57
N LYS A 330 8.18 -13.52 -7.87
CA LYS A 330 7.28 -14.47 -7.18
C LYS A 330 7.74 -14.67 -5.73
N ALA A 331 6.82 -15.08 -4.86
CA ALA A 331 7.10 -15.32 -3.43
C ALA A 331 8.15 -16.41 -3.18
N ASP A 332 8.43 -17.27 -4.15
CA ASP A 332 9.51 -18.28 -4.09
C ASP A 332 10.89 -17.72 -4.47
N ASP A 333 10.98 -16.39 -4.66
CA ASP A 333 12.19 -15.64 -5.06
C ASP A 333 12.80 -16.14 -6.37
N SER A 334 11.98 -16.75 -7.23
CA SER A 334 12.40 -17.15 -8.56
C SER A 334 12.67 -15.92 -9.43
N GLU A 335 13.80 -15.94 -10.16
CA GLU A 335 14.17 -14.86 -11.08
C GLU A 335 13.06 -14.64 -12.12
N THR A 336 12.58 -13.41 -12.20
CA THR A 336 11.62 -12.94 -13.20
C THR A 336 12.30 -12.08 -14.24
N GLU A 337 11.81 -12.14 -15.48
CA GLU A 337 12.33 -11.31 -16.56
C GLU A 337 11.98 -9.83 -16.29
N THR A 338 12.97 -8.95 -16.34
CA THR A 338 12.73 -7.50 -16.30
C THR A 338 12.06 -7.07 -17.60
N LEU A 339 10.86 -6.51 -17.49
CA LEU A 339 10.07 -6.06 -18.64
C LEU A 339 9.77 -4.58 -18.55
N VAL A 340 9.63 -3.96 -19.72
CA VAL A 340 9.35 -2.53 -19.83
C VAL A 340 7.90 -2.30 -20.25
N TYR A 341 7.21 -1.45 -19.51
CA TYR A 341 5.86 -1.00 -19.80
C TYR A 341 5.91 0.09 -20.86
N VAL A 342 5.21 -0.13 -21.98
CA VAL A 342 5.22 0.77 -23.13
C VAL A 342 3.82 1.13 -23.59
N GLU A 343 3.67 2.29 -24.21
CA GLU A 343 2.53 2.67 -25.03
C GLU A 343 2.89 2.55 -26.51
N THR A 344 2.10 1.83 -27.30
CA THR A 344 2.35 1.67 -28.74
C THR A 344 1.06 1.50 -29.54
N THR A 345 1.17 1.49 -30.87
CA THR A 345 0.04 1.22 -31.77
C THR A 345 0.04 -0.24 -32.18
N LEU A 346 -1.07 -0.93 -31.94
CA LEU A 346 -1.31 -2.32 -32.35
C LEU A 346 -2.70 -2.40 -32.98
N ASN A 347 -2.78 -2.94 -34.20
CA ASN A 347 -4.02 -3.04 -34.98
C ASN A 347 -4.77 -1.71 -35.18
N GLY A 348 -4.05 -0.59 -35.24
CA GLY A 348 -4.63 0.76 -35.42
C GLY A 348 -5.20 1.38 -34.14
N GLU A 349 -5.07 0.71 -33.00
CA GLU A 349 -5.47 1.20 -31.69
C GLU A 349 -4.23 1.44 -30.82
N ILE A 350 -4.36 2.28 -29.79
CA ILE A 350 -3.29 2.51 -28.83
C ILE A 350 -3.43 1.51 -27.69
N TRP A 351 -2.37 0.75 -27.46
CA TRP A 351 -2.26 -0.23 -26.39
C TRP A 351 -1.15 0.17 -25.42
N ARG A 352 -1.30 -0.22 -24.16
CA ARG A 352 -0.15 -0.37 -23.28
C ARG A 352 -0.04 -1.81 -22.81
N GLY A 353 1.19 -2.21 -22.56
CA GLY A 353 1.56 -3.53 -22.12
C GLY A 353 3.08 -3.61 -21.98
N PHE A 354 3.57 -4.82 -21.75
CA PHE A 354 4.96 -5.12 -21.50
C PHE A 354 5.64 -5.69 -22.74
N ILE A 355 6.89 -5.30 -22.96
CA ILE A 355 7.82 -5.93 -23.90
C ILE A 355 9.14 -6.19 -23.16
N ARG A 356 10.03 -6.95 -23.79
CA ARG A 356 11.40 -7.12 -23.27
C ARG A 356 12.17 -5.81 -23.45
N GLU A 357 13.02 -5.48 -22.48
CA GLU A 357 13.83 -4.26 -22.51
C GLU A 357 14.70 -4.19 -23.78
N ASP A 358 15.34 -5.29 -24.16
CA ASP A 358 16.18 -5.40 -25.36
C ASP A 358 15.42 -5.21 -26.70
N ASP A 359 14.10 -5.07 -26.69
CA ASP A 359 13.27 -5.00 -27.90
C ASP A 359 12.95 -3.55 -28.31
N ILE A 360 13.37 -2.56 -27.52
CA ILE A 360 13.17 -1.13 -27.78
C ILE A 360 14.50 -0.36 -27.77
N ASP A 361 14.76 0.37 -28.86
CA ASP A 361 15.83 1.36 -28.89
C ASP A 361 15.23 2.70 -28.46
N LEU A 362 15.61 3.21 -27.28
CA LEU A 362 15.20 4.54 -26.82
C LEU A 362 15.86 5.62 -27.67
N ASP A 363 15.12 6.70 -27.93
CA ASP A 363 15.69 7.89 -28.57
C ASP A 363 16.78 8.49 -27.68
N ASP A 364 17.80 9.13 -28.27
CA ASP A 364 18.93 9.70 -27.52
C ASP A 364 18.46 10.58 -26.34
N MET A 365 18.74 10.10 -25.13
CA MET A 365 18.37 10.71 -23.84
C MET A 365 19.11 12.04 -23.55
N THR A 366 19.89 12.56 -24.50
CA THR A 366 20.74 13.74 -24.36
C THR A 366 20.06 15.07 -24.69
N SER A 367 18.75 15.08 -24.95
CA SER A 367 18.06 16.24 -25.52
C SER A 367 17.07 16.97 -24.60
N PHE A 368 16.99 16.62 -23.32
CA PHE A 368 16.23 17.39 -22.32
C PHE A 368 17.10 17.68 -21.10
N GLY A 369 17.82 18.80 -21.15
CA GLY A 369 18.57 19.38 -20.04
C GLY A 369 17.86 20.56 -19.39
#